data_AF-A0A2U1B385-F1
#
_entry.id   AF-A0A2U1B385-F1
#
_cell.length_a   1.000
_cell.length_b   1.000
_cell.length_c   1.000
_cell.angle_alpha   90.00
_cell.angle_beta   90.00
_cell.angle_gamma   90.00
#
_symmetry.space_group_name_H-M   'P 1'
#
loop_
_entity.id
_entity.type
_entity.pdbx_description
1 polymer ?
#
loop_
_entity_poly.entity_id
_entity_poly.type
_entity_poly.pdbx_seq_one_letter_code
_entity_poly.pdbx_strand_id
1 'polypeptide(L)'
;MSVLMVEDTVDFNTLKETLQLTDGNLASHLSALEEAQYLRVEKQFVGRKPNTTYHATDLGRKAFTNHLDALEQLILDNRKVD
;
A
#
# COMPACT_ATOMS: atom_id res chain seq x y z
N MET A 1 -0.30 -1.36 -0.10
CA MET A 1 -0.44 -1.75 1.32
C MET A 1 0.45 -2.92 1.70
N SER A 2 0.36 -4.10 1.07
CA SER A 2 1.14 -5.30 1.43
C SER A 2 2.64 -5.08 1.72
N VAL A 3 3.37 -4.38 0.84
CA VAL A 3 4.80 -4.08 1.03
C VAL A 3 5.02 -3.27 2.33
N LEU A 4 4.19 -2.26 2.58
CA LEU A 4 4.25 -1.39 3.75
C LEU A 4 3.72 -2.04 5.05
N MET A 5 3.21 -3.26 4.98
CA MET A 5 2.92 -4.05 6.18
C MET A 5 4.17 -4.69 6.75
N VAL A 6 5.19 -4.91 5.92
CA VAL A 6 6.47 -5.53 6.29
C VAL A 6 7.54 -4.46 6.48
N GLU A 7 7.57 -3.47 5.58
CA GLU A 7 8.50 -2.35 5.62
C GLU A 7 7.86 -1.14 6.32
N ASP A 8 8.60 -0.48 7.21
CA ASP A 8 8.12 0.73 7.90
C ASP A 8 7.97 1.92 6.95
N THR A 9 8.81 1.97 5.91
CA THR A 9 8.90 3.07 4.93
C THR A 9 9.41 2.53 3.61
N VAL A 10 8.81 2.96 2.49
CA VAL A 10 9.27 2.59 1.14
C VAL A 10 9.17 3.78 0.20
N ASP A 11 10.16 3.96 -0.68
CA ASP A 11 10.11 4.99 -1.71
C ASP A 11 9.34 4.56 -2.96
N PHE A 12 8.97 5.54 -3.79
CA PHE A 12 8.18 5.31 -5.00
C PHE A 12 8.80 4.28 -5.96
N ASN A 13 10.12 4.35 -6.20
CA ASN A 13 10.78 3.48 -7.17
C ASN A 13 10.85 2.05 -6.65
N THR A 14 11.15 1.88 -5.36
CA THR A 14 11.11 0.54 -4.74
C THR A 14 9.70 -0.06 -4.81
N LEU A 15 8.64 0.70 -4.55
CA LEU A 15 7.26 0.21 -4.71
C LEU A 15 6.96 -0.17 -6.16
N LYS A 16 7.37 0.65 -7.12
CA LYS A 16 7.18 0.40 -8.55
C LYS A 16 7.83 -0.91 -9.00
N GLU A 17 9.10 -1.09 -8.63
CA GLU A 17 9.89 -2.28 -8.99
C GLU A 17 9.33 -3.52 -8.30
N THR A 18 9.03 -3.44 -7.00
CA THR A 18 8.50 -4.56 -6.21
C THR A 18 7.14 -5.03 -6.72
N LEU A 19 6.26 -4.10 -7.09
CA LEU A 19 4.90 -4.40 -7.53
C LEU A 19 4.77 -4.55 -9.06
N GLN A 20 5.86 -4.31 -9.80
CA GLN A 20 5.90 -4.35 -11.27
C GLN A 20 4.83 -3.48 -11.91
N LEU A 21 4.62 -2.27 -11.37
CA LEU A 21 3.61 -1.33 -11.83
C LEU A 21 4.21 -0.26 -12.74
N THR A 22 3.35 0.33 -13.58
CA THR A 22 3.67 1.58 -14.27
C THR A 22 3.53 2.77 -13.32
N ASP A 23 4.18 3.89 -13.64
CA ASP A 23 4.15 5.10 -12.81
C ASP A 23 2.71 5.61 -12.61
N GLY A 24 1.90 5.60 -13.67
CA GLY A 24 0.51 6.06 -13.61
C GLY A 24 -0.37 5.19 -12.72
N ASN A 25 -0.23 3.87 -12.81
CA ASN A 25 -0.99 2.94 -11.97
C ASN A 25 -0.59 3.11 -10.50
N LEU A 26 0.72 3.12 -10.23
CA LEU A 26 1.22 3.28 -8.87
C LEU A 26 0.79 4.64 -8.27
N ALA A 27 0.93 5.73 -9.02
CA ALA A 27 0.51 7.05 -8.57
C ALA A 27 -0.98 7.11 -8.24
N SER A 28 -1.84 6.54 -9.10
CA SER A 28 -3.29 6.53 -8.88
C SER A 28 -3.67 5.76 -7.61
N HIS A 29 -3.03 4.60 -7.37
CA HIS A 29 -3.24 3.83 -6.15
C HIS A 29 -2.73 4.56 -4.90
N LEU A 30 -1.54 5.16 -4.95
CA LEU A 30 -0.98 5.88 -3.82
C LEU A 30 -1.81 7.11 -3.45
N SER A 31 -2.29 7.87 -4.44
CA SER A 31 -3.19 9.00 -4.21
C SER A 31 -4.48 8.56 -3.54
N ALA A 32 -5.14 7.51 -4.04
CA ALA A 32 -6.37 7.01 -3.43
C ALA A 32 -6.17 6.51 -1.99
N LEU A 33 -5.04 5.87 -1.71
CA LEU A 33 -4.69 5.41 -0.37
C LEU A 33 -4.32 6.57 0.57
N GLU A 34 -3.67 7.63 0.07
CA GLU A 34 -3.41 8.87 0.81
C GLU A 34 -4.70 9.62 1.14
N GLU A 35 -5.62 9.75 0.17
CA GLU A 35 -6.95 10.36 0.36
C GLU A 35 -7.77 9.61 1.41
N ALA A 36 -7.69 8.28 1.42
CA ALA A 36 -8.30 7.44 2.45
C ALA A 36 -7.56 7.49 3.81
N GLN A 37 -6.47 8.27 3.91
CA GLN A 37 -5.61 8.37 5.09
C GLN A 37 -4.95 7.04 5.50
N TYR A 38 -4.87 6.09 4.58
CA TYR A 38 -4.22 4.80 4.80
C TYR A 38 -2.70 4.89 4.67
N LEU A 39 -2.22 5.92 3.97
CA LEU A 39 -0.81 6.25 3.84
C LEU A 39 -0.51 7.64 4.39
N ARG A 40 0.66 7.77 5.00
CA ARG A 40 1.35 9.05 5.19
C ARG A 40 2.40 9.18 4.09
N VAL A 41 2.42 10.32 3.43
CA VAL A 41 3.37 10.63 2.36
C VAL A 41 4.37 11.66 2.85
N GLU A 42 5.66 11.36 2.72
CA GLU A 42 6.74 12.27 3.08
C GLU A 42 7.52 12.64 1.83
N LYS A 43 7.68 13.95 1.61
CA LYS A 43 8.41 14.51 0.45
C LYS A 43 9.65 15.20 0.96
N GLN A 44 10.80 14.73 0.49
CA GLN A 44 12.10 15.27 0.85
C GLN A 44 12.99 15.40 -0.38
N PHE A 45 14.15 16.04 -0.21
CA PHE A 45 15.21 16.06 -1.22
C PHE A 45 16.40 15.28 -0.69
N VAL A 46 16.83 14.27 -1.43
CA VAL A 46 18.09 13.55 -1.17
C VAL A 46 19.11 14.08 -2.18
N GLY A 47 20.00 14.95 -1.70
CA GLY A 47 20.86 15.75 -2.57
C GLY A 47 20.05 16.73 -3.41
N ARG A 48 20.06 16.58 -4.74
CA ARG A 48 19.31 17.43 -5.69
C ARG A 48 18.07 16.75 -6.29
N LYS A 49 17.73 15.55 -5.82
CA LYS A 49 16.61 14.76 -6.35
C LYS A 49 15.45 14.75 -5.35
N PRO A 50 14.20 15.00 -5.79
CA PRO A 50 13.04 14.76 -4.95
C PRO A 50 12.93 13.26 -4.66
N ASN A 51 12.60 12.93 -3.43
CA ASN A 51 12.38 11.57 -2.96
C ASN A 51 11.08 11.58 -2.14
N THR A 52 10.13 10.74 -2.56
CA THR A 52 8.85 10.58 -1.88
C THR A 52 8.83 9.20 -1.25
N THR A 53 8.61 9.16 0.06
CA THR A 53 8.45 7.94 0.85
C THR A 53 7.03 7.81 1.36
N TYR A 54 6.62 6.57 1.55
CA TYR A 54 5.27 6.19 1.94
C TYR A 54 5.34 5.34 3.20
N HIS A 55 4.39 5.56 4.11
CA HIS A 55 4.26 4.82 5.37
C HIS A 55 2.81 4.38 5.53
N ALA A 56 2.58 3.15 5.97
CA ALA A 56 1.23 2.74 6.36
C ALA A 56 0.86 3.40 7.70
N THR A 57 -0.28 4.08 7.74
CA THR A 57 -0.87 4.60 8.99
C THR A 57 -1.52 3.46 9.77
N ASP A 58 -1.81 3.68 11.06
CA ASP A 58 -2.56 2.70 11.85
C ASP A 58 -3.95 2.40 11.24
N LEU A 59 -4.59 3.43 10.68
CA LEU A 59 -5.85 3.28 9.95
C LEU A 59 -5.67 2.39 8.71
N GLY A 60 -4.62 2.64 7.92
CA GLY A 60 -4.32 1.84 6.73
C GLY A 60 -3.98 0.40 7.07
N ARG A 61 -3.19 0.16 8.13
CA ARG A 61 -2.87 -1.18 8.63
C ARG A 61 -4.14 -1.94 9.02
N LYS A 62 -5.01 -1.30 9.81
CA LYS A 62 -6.31 -1.89 10.21
C LYS A 62 -7.20 -2.17 9.01
N ALA A 63 -7.34 -1.22 8.09
CA ALA A 63 -8.16 -1.38 6.89
C ALA A 63 -7.65 -2.54 6.01
N PHE A 64 -6.33 -2.68 5.88
CA PHE A 64 -5.72 -3.77 5.11
C PHE A 64 -5.92 -5.13 5.79
N THR A 65 -5.76 -5.24 7.10
CA THR A 65 -6.07 -6.47 7.84
C THR A 65 -7.54 -6.87 7.66
N ASN A 66 -8.47 -5.94 7.85
CA ASN A 66 -9.90 -6.21 7.63
C ASN A 66 -10.20 -6.67 6.19
N HIS A 67 -9.47 -6.13 5.21
CA HIS A 67 -9.62 -6.55 3.82
C HIS A 67 -9.14 -7.99 3.61
N LEU A 68 -8.01 -8.37 4.20
CA LEU A 68 -7.49 -9.74 4.15
C LEU A 68 -8.46 -10.71 4.85
N ASP A 69 -8.98 -10.35 6.02
CA ASP A 69 -9.95 -11.16 6.75
C ASP A 69 -11.22 -11.39 5.90
N ALA A 70 -11.72 -10.35 5.24
CA ALA A 70 -12.88 -10.45 4.35
C ALA A 70 -12.60 -11.36 3.15
N LEU A 71 -11.42 -11.28 2.53
CA LEU A 71 -11.01 -12.17 1.45
C LEU A 71 -10.88 -13.63 1.90
N GLU A 72 -10.31 -13.86 3.09
CA GLU A 72 -10.20 -15.18 3.69
C GLU A 72 -11.59 -15.79 3.92
N GLN A 73 -12.51 -15.04 4.52
CA GLN A 73 -13.89 -15.51 4.71
C GLN A 73 -14.57 -15.86 3.38
N LEU A 74 -14.38 -15.02 2.35
CA LEU A 74 -14.91 -15.29 1.01
C LEU A 74 -14.39 -16.62 0.44
N ILE A 75 -13.12 -16.94 0.63
CA ILE A 75 -12.53 -18.20 0.17
C ILE A 75 -13.07 -19.38 0.98
N LEU A 76 -13.16 -19.24 2.31
CA LEU A 76 -13.64 -20.30 3.20
C LEU A 76 -15.12 -20.63 2.97
N ASP A 77 -15.96 -19.61 2.76
CA ASP A 77 -17.38 -19.82 2.49
C ASP A 77 -17.61 -20.54 1.17
N ASN A 78 -16.84 -20.20 0.12
CA ASN A 78 -16.91 -20.88 -1.17
C ASN A 78 -16.39 -22.33 -1.12
N ARG A 79 -15.53 -22.69 -0.17
CA ARG A 79 -15.04 -24.08 0.02
C ARG A 79 -16.01 -24.98 0.78
N LYS A 80 -16.99 -24.43 1.51
CA LYS A 80 -18.01 -25.21 2.24
C LYS A 80 -19.19 -25.64 1.36
N VAL A 81 -19.19 -25.27 0.08
CA VAL A 81 -20.24 -25.58 -0.89
C VAL A 81 -19.98 -26.91 -1.62
N ASP A 82 -18.89 -27.61 -1.30
CA ASP A 82 -18.57 -28.96 -1.75
C ASP A 82 -18.95 -30.05 -0.72
#